data_AF-A0A7S0Y3Q5-F1
#
_entry.id   AF-A0A7S0Y3Q5-F1
#
_cell.length_a   1.000
_cell.length_b   1.000
_cell.length_c   1.000
_cell.angle_alpha   90.00
_cell.angle_beta   90.00
_cell.angle_gamma   90.00
#
_symmetry.space_group_name_H-M   'P 1'
#
loop_
_entity.id
_entity.type
_entity.pdbx_description
1 polymer ?
#
loop_
_entity_poly.entity_id
_entity_poly.type
_entity_poly.pdbx_seq_one_letter_code
_entity_poly.pdbx_strand_id
1 'polypeptide(L)'
;CDVGTLQADLCKSLSLEYSKKSQLGSLVQAGMSDLKVSFLDTPQEGFTTGLEQLRAQHPDQTINDDTDQFITRVLDGKVTTERILRLSNDFPTTQREKDIFDEEARRKAEAIEAMAERMLGV
;
A
#
# COMPACT_ATOMS: atom_id res chain seq x y z
N CYS A 1 -1.51 -17.42 -14.69
CA CYS A 1 -0.39 -16.46 -14.78
C CYS A 1 -0.69 -15.38 -13.75
N ASP A 2 0.20 -15.20 -12.79
CA ASP A 2 0.02 -14.22 -11.72
C ASP A 2 0.87 -13.00 -12.03
N VAL A 3 0.36 -11.81 -11.77
CA VAL A 3 1.08 -10.56 -12.01
C VAL A 3 1.71 -10.13 -10.69
N GLY A 4 3.03 -10.25 -10.56
CA GLY A 4 3.76 -9.88 -9.35
C GLY A 4 3.59 -8.40 -9.02
N THR A 5 4.05 -7.54 -9.93
CA THR A 5 3.87 -6.08 -9.81
C THR A 5 3.55 -5.49 -11.17
N LEU A 6 2.54 -4.63 -11.21
CA LEU A 6 2.27 -3.71 -12.32
C LEU A 6 2.55 -2.29 -11.84
N GLN A 7 3.29 -1.51 -12.62
CA GLN A 7 3.48 -0.09 -12.38
C GLN A 7 2.85 0.70 -13.52
N ALA A 8 1.93 1.60 -13.19
CA ALA A 8 1.28 2.53 -14.10
C ALA A 8 1.74 3.95 -13.74
N ASP A 9 2.50 4.57 -14.63
CA ASP A 9 3.11 5.88 -14.41
C ASP A 9 2.70 6.84 -15.53
N LEU A 10 2.28 8.06 -15.18
CA LEU A 10 1.88 9.13 -16.09
C LEU A 10 0.84 8.71 -17.15
N CYS A 11 -0.08 7.83 -16.76
CA CYS A 11 -1.13 7.30 -17.64
C CYS A 11 -2.45 8.05 -17.41
N LYS A 12 -3.21 8.31 -18.49
CA LYS A 12 -4.49 9.04 -18.39
C LYS A 12 -5.67 8.13 -18.12
N SER A 13 -5.80 7.06 -18.89
CA SER A 13 -6.87 6.08 -18.72
C SER A 13 -6.33 4.68 -18.97
N LEU A 14 -6.55 3.77 -18.01
CA LEU A 14 -6.10 2.39 -18.07
C LEU A 14 -7.18 1.48 -17.51
N SER A 15 -7.47 0.39 -18.21
CA SER A 15 -8.38 -0.67 -17.73
C SER A 15 -7.61 -1.97 -17.62
N LEU A 16 -7.61 -2.56 -16.44
CA LEU A 16 -6.99 -3.84 -16.14
C LEU A 16 -8.09 -4.85 -15.81
N GLU A 17 -8.10 -5.97 -16.53
CA GLU A 17 -9.01 -7.08 -16.26
C GLU A 17 -8.20 -8.31 -15.88
N TYR A 18 -8.52 -8.86 -14.71
CA TYR A 18 -7.93 -10.09 -14.21
C TYR A 18 -8.98 -11.21 -14.21
N SER A 19 -8.58 -12.42 -14.59
CA SER A 19 -9.48 -13.58 -14.51
C SER A 19 -9.82 -13.94 -13.07
N LYS A 20 -8.88 -13.74 -12.14
CA LYS A 20 -9.07 -13.94 -10.71
C LYS A 20 -8.50 -12.79 -9.89
N LYS A 21 -9.17 -12.40 -8.81
CA LYS A 21 -8.66 -11.41 -7.86
C LYS A 21 -7.29 -11.77 -7.28
N SER A 22 -7.01 -13.06 -7.07
CA SER A 22 -5.72 -13.53 -6.57
C SER A 22 -4.54 -13.26 -7.53
N GLN A 23 -4.80 -12.90 -8.78
CA GLN A 23 -3.76 -12.58 -9.76
C GLN A 23 -3.23 -11.15 -9.62
N LEU A 24 -3.91 -10.30 -8.84
CA LEU A 24 -3.41 -8.98 -8.47
C LEU A 24 -2.37 -9.11 -7.37
N GLY A 25 -1.08 -9.04 -7.73
CA GLY A 25 0.00 -8.95 -6.76
C GLY A 25 0.10 -7.55 -6.15
N SER A 26 0.80 -6.64 -6.82
CA SER A 26 0.86 -5.22 -6.46
C SER A 26 0.62 -4.33 -7.67
N LEU A 27 -0.15 -3.27 -7.48
CA LEU A 27 -0.39 -2.24 -8.47
C LEU A 27 0.12 -0.91 -7.94
N VAL A 28 1.21 -0.41 -8.51
CA VAL A 28 1.77 0.90 -8.17
C VAL A 28 1.29 1.92 -9.19
N GLN A 29 0.78 3.05 -8.71
CA GLN A 29 0.33 4.15 -9.56
C GLN A 29 0.93 5.49 -9.15
N ALA A 30 1.31 6.30 -10.14
CA ALA A 30 1.76 7.68 -10.01
C ALA A 30 1.30 8.47 -11.24
N GLY A 31 0.87 9.72 -11.08
CA GLY A 31 0.40 10.52 -12.21
C GLY A 31 -0.78 9.90 -12.97
N MET A 32 -1.68 9.19 -12.28
CA MET A 32 -2.74 8.37 -12.90
C MET A 32 -4.12 9.03 -12.75
N SER A 33 -4.77 9.38 -13.86
CA SER A 33 -6.08 10.07 -13.80
C SER A 33 -7.27 9.13 -13.64
N ASP A 34 -7.34 8.04 -14.41
CA ASP A 34 -8.47 7.09 -14.41
C ASP A 34 -8.02 5.64 -14.61
N LEU A 35 -7.97 4.88 -13.52
CA LEU A 35 -7.59 3.47 -13.51
C LEU A 35 -8.77 2.63 -13.06
N LYS A 36 -9.21 1.72 -13.94
CA LYS A 36 -10.25 0.74 -13.65
C LYS A 36 -9.65 -0.65 -13.53
N VAL A 37 -10.01 -1.37 -12.48
CA VAL A 37 -9.62 -2.76 -12.25
C VAL A 37 -10.87 -3.62 -12.10
N SER A 38 -10.97 -4.69 -12.87
CA SER A 38 -12.04 -5.69 -12.78
C SER A 38 -11.49 -7.10 -12.53
N PHE A 39 -12.29 -7.90 -11.82
CA PHE A 39 -12.01 -9.30 -11.52
C PHE A 39 -13.17 -10.16 -12.02
N LEU A 40 -12.92 -11.14 -12.89
CA LEU A 40 -13.98 -11.98 -13.46
C LEU A 40 -14.59 -12.96 -12.46
N ASP A 41 -13.81 -13.43 -11.48
CA ASP A 41 -14.27 -14.31 -10.40
C ASP A 41 -15.02 -13.59 -9.28
N THR A 42 -14.73 -12.30 -9.07
CA THR A 42 -15.41 -11.43 -8.11
C THR A 42 -15.79 -10.07 -8.72
N PRO A 43 -16.77 -10.00 -9.65
CA PRO A 43 -17.09 -8.77 -10.39
C PRO A 43 -17.47 -7.57 -9.52
N GLN A 44 -18.11 -7.83 -8.38
CA GLN A 44 -18.52 -6.82 -7.40
C GLN A 44 -17.35 -6.15 -6.66
N GLU A 45 -16.15 -6.73 -6.72
CA GLU A 45 -14.95 -6.22 -6.04
C GLU A 45 -14.01 -5.44 -6.97
N GLY A 46 -14.42 -5.25 -8.23
CA GLY A 46 -13.75 -4.31 -9.12
C GLY A 46 -13.83 -2.88 -8.56
N PHE A 47 -12.85 -2.05 -8.92
CA PHE A 47 -12.76 -0.69 -8.42
C PHE A 47 -12.25 0.27 -9.49
N THR A 48 -12.55 1.55 -9.28
CA THR A 48 -11.98 2.66 -10.04
C THR A 48 -11.19 3.52 -9.07
N THR A 49 -9.99 3.89 -9.48
CA THR A 49 -9.10 4.80 -8.77
C THR A 49 -8.45 5.76 -9.76
N GLY A 50 -7.71 6.72 -9.25
CA GLY A 50 -7.20 7.85 -10.01
C GLY A 50 -7.03 9.04 -9.08
N LEU A 51 -6.40 10.11 -9.58
CA LEU A 51 -6.06 11.28 -8.79
C LEU A 51 -7.27 11.87 -8.05
N GLU A 52 -8.42 11.98 -8.72
CA GLU A 52 -9.62 12.54 -8.11
C GLU A 52 -10.17 11.66 -6.99
N GLN A 53 -10.24 10.34 -7.20
CA GLN A 53 -10.71 9.38 -6.21
C GLN A 53 -9.76 9.32 -5.01
N LEU A 54 -8.45 9.36 -5.25
CA LEU A 54 -7.45 9.38 -4.18
C LEU A 54 -7.57 10.65 -3.33
N ARG A 55 -7.74 11.82 -3.96
CA ARG A 55 -7.97 13.09 -3.25
C ARG A 55 -9.25 13.06 -2.43
N ALA A 56 -10.32 12.47 -2.96
CA ALA A 56 -11.58 12.32 -2.24
C ALA A 56 -11.47 11.33 -1.06
N GLN A 57 -10.64 10.29 -1.17
CA GLN A 57 -10.40 9.29 -0.11
C GLN A 57 -9.46 9.82 0.99
N HIS A 58 -8.63 10.81 0.68
CA HIS A 58 -7.68 11.41 1.61
C HIS A 58 -7.84 12.94 1.64
N PRO A 59 -9.00 13.47 2.06
CA PRO A 59 -9.29 14.91 2.01
C PRO A 59 -8.35 15.74 2.91
N ASP A 60 -7.81 15.13 3.96
CA ASP A 60 -6.88 15.77 4.89
C ASP A 60 -5.41 15.75 4.40
N GLN A 61 -5.15 15.15 3.24
CA GLN A 61 -3.80 15.05 2.67
C GLN A 61 -3.68 15.89 1.40
N THR A 62 -2.58 16.63 1.29
CA THR A 62 -2.17 17.19 0.00
C THR A 62 -1.54 16.07 -0.83
N ILE A 63 -2.21 15.69 -1.92
CA ILE A 63 -1.71 14.71 -2.89
C ILE A 63 -1.05 15.46 -4.06
N ASN A 64 0.26 15.29 -4.18
CA ASN A 64 1.07 15.78 -5.28
C ASN A 64 1.12 14.72 -6.39
N ASP A 65 0.44 14.98 -7.50
CA ASP A 65 0.33 14.05 -8.63
C ASP A 65 1.68 13.74 -9.31
N ASP A 66 2.65 14.64 -9.19
CA ASP A 66 3.98 14.48 -9.81
C ASP A 66 4.91 13.56 -9.01
N THR A 67 4.67 13.39 -7.70
CA THR A 67 5.62 12.72 -6.80
C THR A 67 5.00 11.63 -5.95
N ASP A 68 3.71 11.74 -5.63
CA ASP A 68 3.05 10.78 -4.76
C ASP A 68 2.72 9.51 -5.53
N GLN A 69 3.11 8.39 -4.93
CA GLN A 69 2.84 7.08 -5.46
C GLN A 69 1.88 6.36 -4.52
N PHE A 70 0.99 5.57 -5.09
CA PHE A 70 0.06 4.75 -4.34
C PHE A 70 0.25 3.30 -4.74
N ILE A 71 0.05 2.40 -3.79
CA ILE A 71 0.12 0.97 -4.01
C ILE A 71 -1.20 0.31 -3.63
N THR A 72 -1.76 -0.45 -4.57
CA THR A 72 -2.95 -1.27 -4.36
C THR A 72 -2.58 -2.74 -4.28
N ARG A 73 -3.05 -3.41 -3.23
CA ARG A 73 -2.81 -4.84 -2.96
C ARG A 73 -4.07 -5.49 -2.39
N VAL A 74 -4.11 -6.81 -2.39
CA VAL A 74 -5.10 -7.57 -1.61
C VAL A 74 -4.51 -7.86 -0.23
N LEU A 75 -5.01 -7.20 0.81
CA LEU A 75 -4.62 -7.38 2.21
C LEU A 75 -5.80 -7.93 2.99
N ASP A 76 -5.63 -9.04 3.72
CA ASP A 76 -6.70 -9.70 4.47
C ASP A 76 -7.99 -9.92 3.65
N GLY A 77 -7.81 -10.28 2.38
CA GLY A 77 -8.90 -10.50 1.44
C GLY A 77 -9.59 -9.22 0.96
N LYS A 78 -9.08 -8.02 1.25
CA LYS A 78 -9.65 -6.73 0.79
C LYS A 78 -8.68 -6.01 -0.12
N VAL A 79 -9.20 -5.42 -1.20
CA VAL A 79 -8.42 -4.49 -2.03
C VAL A 79 -8.17 -3.24 -1.21
N THR A 80 -6.89 -2.93 -0.99
CA THR A 80 -6.45 -1.82 -0.16
C THR A 80 -5.46 -0.99 -0.96
N THR A 81 -5.70 0.32 -1.03
CA THR A 81 -4.79 1.28 -1.64
C THR A 81 -4.16 2.14 -0.55
N GLU A 82 -2.84 2.22 -0.54
CA GLU A 82 -2.08 2.96 0.46
C GLU A 82 -1.09 3.91 -0.25
N ARG A 83 -0.86 5.09 0.32
CA ARG A 83 0.22 5.97 -0.15
C ARG A 83 1.57 5.35 0.17
N ILE A 84 2.48 5.34 -0.79
CA ILE A 84 3.87 4.96 -0.60
C ILE A 84 4.59 6.11 0.10
N LEU A 85 5.24 5.78 1.21
CA LEU A 85 6.17 6.61 1.93
C LEU A 85 7.59 6.12 1.65
N ARG A 86 8.54 7.03 1.57
CA ARG A 86 9.97 6.69 1.51
C ARG A 86 10.60 7.01 2.85
N LEU A 87 11.21 6.01 3.47
CA LEU A 87 11.97 6.19 4.70
C LEU A 87 13.27 6.97 4.43
N SER A 88 13.98 7.36 5.48
CA SER A 88 15.25 8.11 5.36
C SER A 88 16.35 7.37 4.59
N ASN A 89 16.24 6.04 4.49
CA ASN A 89 17.12 5.18 3.69
C ASN A 89 16.56 4.88 2.28
N ASP A 90 15.57 5.66 1.83
CA ASP A 90 14.87 5.53 0.54
C ASP A 90 14.06 4.23 0.35
N PHE A 91 13.89 3.44 1.41
CA PHE A 91 13.07 2.22 1.35
C PHE A 91 11.58 2.58 1.21
N PRO A 92 10.86 2.05 0.20
CA PRO A 92 9.44 2.28 0.02
C PRO A 92 8.63 1.45 1.02
N THR A 93 7.70 2.10 1.71
CA THR A 93 6.81 1.49 2.72
C THR A 93 5.44 2.15 2.67
N THR A 94 4.48 1.68 3.46
CA THR A 94 3.22 2.40 3.73
C THR A 94 3.18 2.85 5.19
N GLN A 95 2.25 3.76 5.53
CA GLN A 95 2.07 4.16 6.93
C GLN A 95 1.74 2.95 7.82
N ARG A 96 0.87 2.05 7.34
CA ARG A 96 0.51 0.82 8.05
C ARG A 96 1.72 -0.08 8.30
N GLU A 97 2.56 -0.29 7.29
CA GLU A 97 3.77 -1.11 7.42
C GLU A 97 4.77 -0.48 8.39
N LYS A 98 4.91 0.84 8.35
CA LYS A 98 5.72 1.60 9.31
C LYS A 98 5.20 1.47 10.73
N ASP A 99 3.89 1.63 10.95
CA ASP A 99 3.28 1.53 12.28
C ASP A 99 3.44 0.13 12.89
N ILE A 100 3.29 -0.91 12.07
CA ILE A 100 3.54 -2.31 12.48
C ILE A 100 5.01 -2.48 12.89
N PHE A 101 5.94 -1.98 12.08
CA PHE A 101 7.36 -2.10 12.36
C PHE A 101 7.77 -1.33 13.63
N ASP A 102 7.28 -0.10 13.79
CA ASP A 102 7.57 0.75 14.95
C ASP A 102 7.03 0.11 16.24
N GLU A 103 5.84 -0.49 16.20
CA GLU A 103 5.25 -1.23 17.33
C GLU A 103 6.05 -2.50 17.69
N GLU A 104 6.47 -3.28 16.69
CA GLU A 104 7.32 -4.45 16.93
C GLU A 104 8.69 -4.07 17.51
N ALA A 105 9.28 -2.97 17.04
CA ALA A 105 10.55 -2.46 17.55
C ALA A 105 10.42 -2.04 19.01
N ARG A 106 9.32 -1.36 19.36
CA ARG A 106 9.00 -0.96 20.75
C ARG A 106 8.90 -2.17 21.68
N ARG A 107 8.12 -3.19 21.30
CA ARG A 107 7.98 -4.43 22.09
C ARG A 107 9.30 -5.16 22.28
N LYS A 108 10.15 -5.19 21.25
CA LYS A 108 11.49 -5.79 21.33
C LYS A 108 12.40 -5.02 22.29
N ALA A 109 12.36 -3.69 22.25
CA ALA A 109 13.12 -2.84 23.17
C ALA A 109 12.71 -3.08 24.63
N GLU A 110 11.40 -3.07 24.92
CA GLU A 110 10.85 -3.36 26.25
C GLU A 110 11.26 -4.77 26.74
N ALA A 111 11.23 -5.77 25.86
CA ALA A 111 11.64 -7.14 26.21
C ALA A 111 13.15 -7.26 26.49
N ILE A 112 13.99 -6.52 25.76
CA ILE A 112 15.44 -6.48 25.98
C ILE A 112 15.76 -5.79 27.31
N GLU A 113 15.07 -4.69 27.63
CA GLU A 113 15.24 -3.98 28.90
C GLU A 113 14.84 -4.86 30.10
N ALA A 114 13.67 -5.49 30.04
CA ALA A 114 13.23 -6.42 31.08
C ALA A 114 14.17 -7.63 31.25
N MET A 115 14.79 -8.10 30.15
CA MET A 115 15.80 -9.17 30.21
C MET A 115 17.11 -8.68 30.85
N ALA A 116 17.52 -7.44 30.56
CA ALA A 116 18.70 -6.83 31.16
C ALA A 116 18.54 -6.62 32.67
N GLU A 117 17.39 -6.13 33.13
CA GLU A 117 17.05 -6.00 34.56
C GLU A 117 17.16 -7.36 35.28
N ARG A 118 16.51 -8.40 34.72
CA ARG A 118 16.58 -9.77 35.28
C ARG A 118 17.98 -10.35 35.31
N MET A 119 18.86 -9.99 34.36
CA MET A 119 20.26 -10.46 34.33
C MET A 119 21.15 -9.70 35.32
N LEU A 120 20.88 -8.41 35.55
CA LEU A 120 21.66 -7.55 36.45
C LEU A 120 21.20 -7.65 37.91
N GLY A 121 20.08 -8.33 38.18
CA GLY A 121 19.60 -8.61 39.54
C GLY A 121 19.08 -7.37 40.28
N VAL A 122 18.66 -6.35 39.52
CA VAL A 122 17.90 -5.18 39.99
C VAL A 122 16.46 -5.28 39.55
#